data_AF-A0AAV0Y0B1-F1
#
_entry.id   AF-A0AAV0Y0B1-F1
#
_cell.length_a   1.000
_cell.length_b   1.000
_cell.length_c   1.000
_cell.angle_alpha   90.00
_cell.angle_beta   90.00
_cell.angle_gamma   90.00
#
_symmetry.space_group_name_H-M   'P 1'
#
loop_
_entity.id
_entity.type
_entity.pdbx_description
1 polymer ?
#
loop_
_entity_poly.entity_id
_entity_poly.type
_entity_poly.pdbx_seq_one_letter_code
_entity_poly.pdbx_strand_id
1 'polypeptide(L)'
;MTCHFIDEKTYVRHSYVLGCKRIKGSHNCKNIADVISKITQIYDIEHSKITHIVTDNAANFGKAFRVYSTTPNIAHKETMNDLGNFDENNSVTSNSDSGSDCSNFELENVEFNNLFLTSESNSKNDGTFCLPKHMLCCAHTINLIAASDISKISDNNYNKISKSTFSKLSNFEPYNYKFCREEI
;
A
#
# COMPACT_ATOMS: atom_id res chain seq x y z
N MET A 1 11.01 -8.68 0.37
CA MET A 1 11.15 -7.75 -0.77
C MET A 1 11.88 -8.46 -1.89
N THR A 2 11.29 -8.44 -3.08
CA THR A 2 11.88 -8.94 -4.31
C THR A 2 12.03 -7.77 -5.29
N CYS A 3 13.02 -7.85 -6.17
CA CYS A 3 13.21 -6.93 -7.28
C CYS A 3 12.87 -7.66 -8.57
N HIS A 4 12.14 -7.00 -9.46
CA HIS A 4 11.78 -7.52 -10.77
C HIS A 4 12.05 -6.46 -11.83
N PHE A 5 12.62 -6.86 -12.95
CA PHE A 5 12.78 -6.02 -14.12
C PHE A 5 12.74 -6.88 -15.39
N ILE A 6 12.47 -6.26 -16.52
CA ILE A 6 12.48 -6.91 -17.83
C ILE A 6 13.71 -6.38 -18.56
N ASP A 7 14.56 -7.27 -19.06
CA ASP A 7 15.68 -6.89 -19.91
C ASP A 7 15.17 -6.36 -21.26
N GLU A 8 15.57 -5.15 -21.64
CA GLU A 8 15.11 -4.47 -22.85
C GLU A 8 15.52 -5.18 -24.15
N LYS A 9 16.62 -5.96 -24.13
CA LYS A 9 17.13 -6.66 -25.32
C LYS A 9 16.56 -8.06 -25.45
N THR A 10 16.48 -8.78 -24.34
CA THR A 10 16.07 -10.19 -24.33
C THR A 10 14.59 -10.38 -23.99
N TYR A 11 13.93 -9.35 -23.45
CA TYR A 11 12.56 -9.39 -22.91
C TYR A 11 12.35 -10.43 -21.81
N VAL A 12 13.44 -10.94 -21.21
CA VAL A 12 13.37 -11.86 -20.09
C VAL A 12 13.12 -11.08 -18.81
N ARG A 13 12.15 -11.55 -18.02
CA ARG A 13 11.90 -11.04 -16.68
C ARG A 13 12.90 -11.65 -15.70
N HIS A 14 13.72 -10.81 -15.10
CA HIS A 14 14.56 -11.18 -13.97
C HIS A 14 13.82 -10.97 -12.65
N SER A 15 14.05 -11.87 -11.69
CA SER A 15 13.44 -11.82 -10.37
C SER A 15 14.49 -12.18 -9.32
N TYR A 16 14.76 -11.26 -8.40
CA TYR A 16 15.76 -11.43 -7.36
C TYR A 16 15.14 -11.21 -5.98
N VAL A 17 15.51 -12.05 -5.01
CA VAL A 17 15.15 -11.84 -3.61
C VAL A 17 16.13 -10.84 -3.01
N LEU A 18 15.65 -9.65 -2.64
CA LEU A 18 16.46 -8.67 -1.91
C LEU A 18 16.49 -8.99 -0.40
N GLY A 19 15.41 -9.55 0.14
CA GLY A 19 15.46 -10.08 1.50
C GLY A 19 14.10 -10.34 2.12
N CYS A 20 14.08 -11.23 3.11
CA CYS A 20 12.95 -11.48 3.98
C CYS A 20 13.31 -11.01 5.40
N LYS A 21 13.13 -9.72 5.66
CA LYS A 21 13.44 -9.12 6.96
C LYS A 21 12.18 -8.96 7.79
N ARG A 22 12.21 -9.46 9.03
CA ARG A 22 11.18 -9.16 10.04
C ARG A 22 11.28 -7.69 10.42
N ILE A 23 10.18 -6.95 10.26
CA ILE A 23 10.04 -5.61 10.84
C ILE A 23 9.97 -5.79 12.38
N LYS A 24 10.83 -5.07 13.11
CA LYS A 24 10.90 -5.13 14.57
C LYS A 24 10.09 -3.97 15.15
N GLY A 25 9.37 -4.23 16.24
CA GLY A 25 8.46 -3.23 16.83
C GLY A 25 7.21 -3.02 15.97
N SER A 26 6.55 -1.88 16.16
CA SER A 26 5.29 -1.56 15.47
C SER A 26 5.47 -1.48 13.94
N HIS A 27 4.54 -2.07 13.20
CA HIS A 27 4.46 -1.99 11.74
C HIS A 27 3.91 -0.63 11.26
N ASN A 28 4.36 0.47 11.87
CA ASN A 28 3.94 1.81 11.50
C ASN A 28 4.60 2.25 10.18
N CYS A 29 4.05 3.30 9.58
CA CYS A 29 4.51 3.81 8.29
C CYS A 29 6.00 4.21 8.28
N LYS A 30 6.53 4.76 9.38
CA LYS A 30 7.94 5.15 9.51
C LYS A 30 8.87 3.94 9.44
N ASN A 31 8.58 2.89 10.23
CA ASN A 31 9.38 1.67 10.27
C ASN A 31 9.34 0.91 8.94
N ILE A 32 8.19 0.90 8.26
CA ILE A 32 8.07 0.33 6.92
C ILE A 32 8.99 1.06 5.94
N ALA A 33 8.93 2.39 5.92
CA ALA A 33 9.75 3.20 5.02
C ALA A 33 11.25 3.04 5.29
N ASP A 34 11.65 2.99 6.55
CA ASP A 34 13.02 2.74 6.99
C ASP A 34 13.51 1.34 6.54
N VAL A 35 12.70 0.29 6.71
CA VAL A 35 13.07 -1.07 6.28
C VAL A 35 13.23 -1.17 4.77
N ILE A 36 12.32 -0.57 3.99
CA ILE A 36 12.41 -0.54 2.52
C ILE A 36 13.70 0.17 2.10
N SER A 37 13.96 1.36 2.65
CA SER A 37 15.13 2.18 2.32
C SER A 37 16.44 1.49 2.69
N LYS A 38 16.49 0.82 3.85
CA LYS A 38 17.63 0.00 4.26
C LYS A 38 17.89 -1.16 3.31
N ILE A 39 16.84 -1.84 2.84
CA ILE A 39 17.01 -2.94 1.88
C ILE A 39 17.57 -2.41 0.57
N THR A 40 17.04 -1.31 0.02
CA THR A 40 17.56 -0.76 -1.25
C THR A 40 19.00 -0.27 -1.11
N GLN A 41 19.34 0.35 0.03
CA GLN A 41 20.71 0.80 0.33
C GLN A 41 21.71 -0.36 0.43
N ILE A 42 21.33 -1.50 1.03
CA ILE A 42 22.22 -2.68 1.16
C ILE A 42 22.65 -3.23 -0.19
N TYR A 43 21.79 -3.13 -1.21
CA TYR A 43 22.08 -3.60 -2.56
C TYR A 43 22.55 -2.48 -3.50
N ASP A 44 22.83 -1.29 -2.96
CA ASP A 44 23.24 -0.11 -3.72
C ASP A 44 22.28 0.21 -4.89
N ILE A 45 20.99 -0.01 -4.66
CA ILE A 45 19.95 0.30 -5.62
C ILE A 45 19.54 1.75 -5.41
N GLU A 46 20.04 2.61 -6.29
CA GLU A 46 19.67 4.02 -6.33
C GLU A 46 18.15 4.19 -6.53
N HIS A 47 17.58 5.15 -5.81
CA HIS A 47 16.15 5.49 -5.88
C HIS A 47 15.69 5.79 -7.30
N SER A 48 16.52 6.48 -8.10
CA SER A 48 16.26 6.82 -9.51
C SER A 48 16.07 5.60 -10.42
N LYS A 49 16.60 4.43 -10.04
CA LYS A 49 16.47 3.18 -10.81
C LYS A 49 15.19 2.42 -10.49
N ILE A 50 14.51 2.77 -9.39
CA ILE A 50 13.29 2.11 -8.96
C ILE A 50 12.10 2.84 -9.55
N THR A 51 11.42 2.21 -10.51
CA THR A 51 10.23 2.81 -11.12
C THR A 51 9.06 2.79 -10.14
N HIS A 52 8.80 1.65 -9.50
CA HIS A 52 7.69 1.44 -8.57
C HIS A 52 8.02 0.41 -7.49
N ILE A 53 7.40 0.56 -6.33
CA ILE A 53 7.30 -0.48 -5.31
C ILE A 53 5.85 -0.97 -5.24
N VAL A 54 5.67 -2.28 -5.25
CA VAL A 54 4.36 -2.93 -5.18
C VAL A 54 4.15 -3.52 -3.79
N THR A 55 3.07 -3.13 -3.10
CA THR A 55 2.66 -3.72 -1.81
C THR A 55 1.18 -4.08 -1.81
N ASP A 56 0.71 -4.83 -0.82
CA ASP A 56 -0.73 -4.96 -0.60
C ASP A 56 -1.38 -3.62 -0.22
N ASN A 57 -2.71 -3.62 -0.09
CA ASN A 57 -3.51 -2.45 0.23
C ASN A 57 -3.62 -2.21 1.75
N ALA A 58 -2.65 -2.67 2.56
CA ALA A 58 -2.70 -2.39 3.99
C ALA A 58 -2.45 -0.90 4.28
N ALA A 59 -3.23 -0.34 5.21
CA ALA A 59 -3.25 1.10 5.50
C ALA A 59 -1.87 1.68 5.83
N ASN A 60 -1.01 0.91 6.52
CA ASN A 60 0.32 1.36 6.91
C ASN A 60 1.27 1.50 5.70
N PHE A 61 1.12 0.69 4.64
CA PHE A 61 1.86 0.90 3.39
C PHE A 61 1.37 2.16 2.68
N GLY A 62 0.05 2.31 2.49
CA GLY A 62 -0.51 3.51 1.88
C GLY A 62 -0.07 4.79 2.57
N LYS A 63 -0.08 4.82 3.91
CA LYS A 63 0.42 5.95 4.70
C LYS A 63 1.94 6.15 4.55
N ALA A 64 2.74 5.09 4.50
CA ALA A 64 4.19 5.19 4.30
C ALA A 64 4.52 5.86 2.96
N PHE A 65 3.90 5.41 1.88
CA PHE A 65 4.15 5.99 0.56
C PHE A 65 3.55 7.39 0.43
N ARG A 66 2.41 7.70 1.06
CA ARG A 66 1.87 9.07 1.08
C ARG A 66 2.78 10.06 1.78
N VAL A 67 3.39 9.65 2.91
CA VAL A 67 4.23 10.54 3.73
C VAL A 67 5.66 10.64 3.21
N TYR A 68 6.23 9.55 2.67
CA TYR A 68 7.67 9.47 2.39
C TYR A 68 8.04 9.35 0.91
N SER A 69 7.09 9.34 -0.02
CA SER A 69 7.46 9.36 -1.46
C SER A 69 7.86 10.76 -1.92
N THR A 70 8.80 10.83 -2.88
CA THR A 70 9.11 12.10 -3.53
C THR A 70 7.97 12.49 -4.48
N THR A 71 7.40 13.68 -4.31
CA THR A 71 6.93 14.42 -5.49
C THR A 71 8.16 15.08 -6.07
N PRO A 72 8.68 14.66 -7.24
CA PRO A 72 9.72 15.45 -7.88
C PRO A 72 9.10 16.82 -8.16
N ASN A 73 9.66 17.87 -7.56
CA ASN A 73 9.42 19.26 -7.95
C ASN A 73 9.94 19.43 -9.38
N ILE A 74 9.18 18.94 -10.36
CA ILE A 74 9.34 19.28 -11.75
C ILE A 74 8.42 20.48 -11.93
N ALA A 75 9.01 21.66 -11.81
CA ALA A 75 8.45 22.88 -12.35
C ALA A 75 8.38 22.77 -13.88
N HIS A 76 7.47 21.95 -14.40
CA HIS A 76 7.01 22.03 -15.79
C HIS A 76 5.50 22.17 -15.73
N LYS A 77 5.10 23.44 -15.81
CA LYS A 77 3.74 23.88 -16.03
C LYS A 77 3.36 23.51 -17.46
N GLU A 78 3.01 22.25 -17.70
CA GLU A 78 2.29 21.88 -18.90
C GLU A 78 0.80 21.89 -18.59
N THR A 79 0.19 22.99 -19.00
CA THR A 79 -1.23 23.23 -19.11
C THR A 79 -1.90 22.10 -19.87
N MET A 80 -2.79 21.35 -19.23
CA MET A 80 -3.94 20.73 -19.89
C MET A 80 -5.17 21.19 -19.11
N ASN A 81 -5.87 22.13 -19.73
CA ASN A 81 -7.17 22.62 -19.30
C ASN A 81 -8.19 21.48 -19.28
N ASP A 82 -9.23 21.73 -18.47
CA ASP A 82 -10.59 21.24 -18.62
C ASP A 82 -10.92 19.90 -17.93
N LEU A 83 -11.47 20.00 -16.71
CA LEU A 83 -12.86 19.62 -16.48
C LEU A 83 -13.34 20.13 -15.10
N GLY A 84 -14.36 20.99 -15.12
CA GLY A 84 -15.42 21.03 -14.10
C GLY A 84 -15.05 21.52 -12.70
N ASN A 85 -15.08 22.83 -12.51
CA ASN A 85 -15.20 23.48 -11.21
C ASN A 85 -16.48 23.03 -10.46
N PHE A 86 -16.32 22.40 -9.30
CA PHE A 86 -17.36 22.31 -8.27
C PHE A 86 -16.75 22.70 -6.92
N ASP A 87 -16.46 23.99 -6.78
CA ASP A 87 -16.39 24.64 -5.48
C ASP A 87 -17.77 24.61 -4.82
N GLU A 88 -17.88 24.03 -3.63
CA GLU A 88 -18.68 24.63 -2.56
C GLU A 88 -18.20 24.19 -1.16
N ASN A 89 -17.19 24.93 -0.70
CA ASN A 89 -17.14 25.61 0.59
C ASN A 89 -17.08 24.83 1.93
N ASN A 90 -15.93 25.07 2.59
CA ASN A 90 -15.75 25.48 3.99
C ASN A 90 -15.71 24.34 5.04
N SER A 91 -14.77 24.27 5.98
CA SER A 91 -13.99 25.32 6.63
C SER A 91 -12.73 24.73 7.28
N VAL A 92 -11.65 25.49 7.20
CA VAL A 92 -10.39 25.25 7.89
C VAL A 92 -10.62 25.49 9.38
N THR A 93 -10.40 24.49 10.22
CA THR A 93 -10.15 24.71 11.65
C THR A 93 -8.88 23.97 12.04
N SER A 94 -7.79 24.73 12.10
CA SER A 94 -6.55 24.34 12.77
C SER A 94 -6.84 24.15 14.26
N ASN A 95 -6.49 23.02 14.86
CA ASN A 95 -6.16 22.94 16.28
C ASN A 95 -5.29 21.72 16.60
N SER A 96 -4.46 21.94 17.60
CA SER A 96 -3.27 21.20 18.01
C SER A 96 -3.53 19.85 18.69
N ASP A 97 -2.54 18.96 18.53
CA ASP A 97 -2.04 17.92 19.43
C ASP A 97 -2.99 17.33 20.49
N SER A 98 -3.34 16.04 20.36
CA SER A 98 -3.48 15.08 21.46
C SER A 98 -3.74 13.67 20.89
N GLY A 99 -3.06 12.67 21.44
CA GLY A 99 -3.27 11.26 21.09
C GLY A 99 -4.74 10.86 21.27
N SER A 100 -5.29 10.15 20.29
CA SER A 100 -6.63 9.60 20.38
C SER A 100 -6.73 8.34 19.53
N ASP A 101 -7.47 7.39 20.10
CA ASP A 101 -7.54 5.99 19.78
C ASP A 101 -8.00 5.67 18.36
N CYS A 102 -7.46 4.55 17.88
CA CYS A 102 -7.79 3.91 16.63
C CYS A 102 -9.09 3.10 16.80
N SER A 103 -10.21 3.69 16.41
CA SER A 103 -11.44 2.93 16.23
C SER A 103 -12.27 3.49 15.08
N ASN A 104 -12.67 2.55 14.22
CA ASN A 104 -13.60 2.65 13.10
C ASN A 104 -13.03 3.16 11.75
N PHE A 105 -12.29 2.28 11.06
CA PHE A 105 -12.22 2.36 9.60
C PHE A 105 -13.40 1.58 9.04
N GLU A 106 -14.57 2.23 9.02
CA GLU A 106 -15.69 1.76 8.21
C GLU A 106 -15.23 1.73 6.75
N LEU A 107 -15.58 0.63 6.08
CA LEU A 107 -15.27 0.34 4.68
C LEU A 107 -16.04 1.32 3.79
N GLU A 108 -15.58 2.56 3.70
CA GLU A 108 -16.01 3.49 2.68
C GLU A 108 -15.40 3.04 1.36
N ASN A 109 -16.26 2.88 0.36
CA ASN A 109 -15.93 2.47 -1.01
C ASN A 109 -14.58 3.05 -1.43
N VAL A 110 -13.60 2.18 -1.70
CA VAL A 110 -12.30 2.58 -2.21
C VAL A 110 -12.51 3.19 -3.58
N GLU A 111 -12.77 4.50 -3.58
CA GLU A 111 -12.91 5.30 -4.77
C GLU A 111 -11.58 5.21 -5.51
N PHE A 112 -11.66 4.80 -6.78
CA PHE A 112 -10.52 4.64 -7.68
C PHE A 112 -9.66 5.91 -7.76
N ASN A 113 -10.16 7.04 -7.26
CA ASN A 113 -9.47 8.32 -7.09
C ASN A 113 -8.27 8.29 -6.13
N ASN A 114 -8.20 7.38 -5.16
CA ASN A 114 -6.98 7.25 -4.34
C ASN A 114 -5.78 6.73 -5.14
N LEU A 115 -5.99 6.27 -6.39
CA LEU A 115 -4.93 5.92 -7.34
C LEU A 115 -4.25 7.16 -7.96
N PHE A 116 -4.82 8.37 -7.82
CA PHE A 116 -4.31 9.57 -8.52
C PHE A 116 -4.29 10.87 -7.70
N LEU A 117 -4.52 10.85 -6.38
CA LEU A 117 -4.36 12.04 -5.56
C LEU A 117 -2.89 12.26 -5.15
N THR A 118 -2.13 12.86 -6.08
CA THR A 118 -0.90 13.60 -5.77
C THR A 118 -1.24 15.03 -5.38
N SER A 119 -1.57 15.28 -4.11
CA SER A 119 -1.53 16.60 -3.43
C SER A 119 -2.33 16.47 -2.13
N GLU A 120 -2.01 17.05 -0.97
CA GLU A 120 -0.97 17.93 -0.49
C GLU A 120 -0.82 17.58 1.00
N SER A 121 0.38 17.29 1.47
CA SER A 121 0.66 17.33 2.91
C SER A 121 2.06 17.88 3.10
N ASN A 122 2.12 19.18 3.40
CA ASN A 122 3.29 19.85 3.93
C ASN A 122 3.61 19.28 5.32
N SER A 123 4.21 18.09 5.36
CA SER A 123 4.88 17.57 6.54
C SER A 123 6.36 17.83 6.35
N LYS A 124 6.95 18.63 7.24
CA LYS A 124 8.39 18.93 7.27
C LYS A 124 9.15 17.61 7.23
N ASN A 125 9.88 17.38 6.14
CA ASN A 125 10.71 16.20 5.95
C ASN A 125 11.81 16.23 7.03
N ASP A 126 11.66 15.43 8.08
CA ASP A 126 12.76 15.02 8.94
C ASP A 126 13.63 14.08 8.08
N GLY A 127 14.57 14.66 7.35
CA GLY A 127 15.21 14.16 6.12
C GLY A 127 15.97 12.83 6.24
N THR A 128 15.25 11.75 6.53
CA THR A 128 15.86 10.46 6.87
C THR A 128 15.69 9.39 5.78
N PHE A 129 14.67 9.47 4.90
CA PHE A 129 14.52 8.57 3.75
C PHE A 129 13.45 9.05 2.77
N CYS A 130 13.54 8.60 1.51
CA CYS A 130 12.59 8.92 0.45
C CYS A 130 12.22 7.65 -0.34
N LEU A 131 10.93 7.34 -0.43
CA LEU A 131 10.41 6.14 -1.10
C LEU A 131 10.14 6.40 -2.59
N PRO A 132 10.36 5.40 -3.48
CA PRO A 132 9.93 5.45 -4.87
C PRO A 132 8.41 5.47 -5.00
N LYS A 133 7.91 5.66 -6.24
CA LYS A 133 6.47 5.61 -6.53
C LYS A 133 5.86 4.29 -6.07
N HIS A 134 4.61 4.35 -5.64
CA HIS A 134 3.88 3.20 -5.12
C HIS A 134 2.86 2.66 -6.11
N MET A 135 2.69 1.35 -6.14
CA MET A 135 1.60 0.67 -6.82
C MET A 135 0.99 -0.36 -5.86
N LEU A 136 -0.32 -0.55 -5.97
CA LEU A 136 -1.03 -1.58 -5.23
C LEU A 136 -0.88 -2.94 -5.91
N CYS A 137 -0.80 -3.99 -5.10
CA CYS A 137 -0.78 -5.36 -5.56
C CYS A 137 -2.15 -5.72 -6.14
N CYS A 138 -2.23 -5.85 -7.47
CA CYS A 138 -3.47 -6.20 -8.16
C CYS A 138 -4.10 -7.48 -7.60
N ALA A 139 -3.29 -8.50 -7.27
CA ALA A 139 -3.80 -9.75 -6.72
C ALA A 139 -4.51 -9.56 -5.37
N HIS A 140 -3.95 -8.70 -4.50
CA HIS A 140 -4.60 -8.38 -3.23
C HIS A 140 -5.89 -7.59 -3.45
N THR A 141 -5.89 -6.60 -4.34
CA THR A 141 -7.09 -5.81 -4.67
C THR A 141 -8.20 -6.69 -5.24
N ILE A 142 -7.89 -7.57 -6.19
CA ILE A 142 -8.86 -8.52 -6.77
C ILE A 142 -9.39 -9.45 -5.69
N ASN A 143 -8.53 -9.93 -4.78
CA ASN A 143 -8.95 -10.76 -3.66
C ASN A 143 -9.90 -10.01 -2.70
N LEU A 144 -9.66 -8.74 -2.43
CA LEU A 144 -10.58 -7.91 -1.62
C LEU A 144 -11.94 -7.72 -2.30
N ILE A 145 -11.95 -7.46 -3.61
CA ILE A 145 -13.19 -7.33 -4.40
C ILE A 145 -13.96 -8.65 -4.34
N ALA A 146 -13.30 -9.77 -4.63
CA ALA A 146 -13.91 -11.09 -4.59
C ALA A 146 -14.45 -11.43 -3.19
N ALA A 147 -13.70 -11.13 -2.12
CA ALA A 147 -14.15 -11.35 -0.74
C ALA A 147 -15.37 -10.49 -0.40
N SER A 148 -15.39 -9.23 -0.84
CA SER A 148 -16.53 -8.32 -0.67
C SER A 148 -17.78 -8.86 -1.37
N ASP A 149 -17.65 -9.31 -2.61
CA ASP A 149 -18.79 -9.85 -3.36
C ASP A 149 -19.28 -11.19 -2.81
N ILE A 150 -18.35 -12.07 -2.41
CA ILE A 150 -18.68 -13.33 -1.74
C ILE A 150 -19.46 -13.08 -0.43
N SER A 151 -19.14 -12.01 0.32
CA SER A 151 -19.83 -11.69 1.57
C SER A 151 -21.32 -11.34 1.39
N LYS A 152 -21.71 -10.92 0.18
CA LYS A 152 -23.09 -10.57 -0.18
C LYS A 152 -23.91 -11.80 -0.58
N ILE A 153 -23.29 -12.97 -0.75
CA ILE A 153 -23.98 -14.21 -1.15
C ILE A 153 -24.79 -14.77 0.03
N SER A 154 -26.11 -14.83 -0.14
CA SER A 154 -27.05 -15.38 0.85
C SER A 154 -27.37 -16.86 0.68
N ASP A 155 -26.84 -17.52 -0.36
CA ASP A 155 -27.08 -18.95 -0.63
C ASP A 155 -26.48 -19.84 0.48
N ASN A 156 -27.35 -20.59 1.18
CA ASN A 156 -26.97 -21.48 2.28
C ASN A 156 -26.15 -22.69 1.85
N ASN A 157 -26.37 -23.24 0.66
CA ASN A 157 -25.59 -24.38 0.15
C ASN A 157 -24.16 -23.93 -0.17
N TYR A 158 -24.03 -22.79 -0.86
CA TYR A 158 -22.73 -22.17 -1.10
C TYR A 158 -22.00 -21.90 0.22
N ASN A 159 -22.66 -21.26 1.18
CA ASN A 159 -22.05 -20.90 2.47
C ASN A 159 -21.60 -22.13 3.28
N LYS A 160 -22.32 -23.25 3.22
CA LYS A 160 -21.88 -24.50 3.87
C LYS A 160 -20.64 -25.08 3.20
N ILE A 161 -20.65 -25.16 1.87
CA ILE A 161 -19.54 -25.73 1.09
C ILE A 161 -18.29 -24.86 1.22
N SER A 162 -18.43 -23.53 1.09
CA SER A 162 -17.32 -22.58 1.19
C SER A 162 -16.68 -22.63 2.58
N LYS A 163 -17.47 -22.52 3.66
CA LYS A 163 -16.96 -22.60 5.05
C LYS A 163 -16.23 -23.91 5.33
N SER A 164 -16.79 -25.04 4.90
CA SER A 164 -16.14 -26.35 5.03
C SER A 164 -14.81 -26.40 4.28
N THR A 165 -14.78 -25.88 3.05
CA THR A 165 -13.57 -25.87 2.20
C THR A 165 -12.49 -24.99 2.79
N PHE A 166 -12.82 -23.75 3.18
CA PHE A 166 -11.87 -22.83 3.81
C PHE A 166 -11.37 -23.32 5.17
N SER A 167 -12.20 -23.99 5.96
CA SER A 167 -11.77 -24.61 7.23
C SER A 167 -10.75 -25.73 6.99
N LYS A 168 -10.91 -26.52 5.92
CA LYS A 168 -9.93 -27.54 5.54
C LYS A 168 -8.62 -26.91 5.06
N LEU A 169 -8.70 -25.84 4.27
CA LEU A 169 -7.53 -25.10 3.80
C LEU A 169 -6.76 -24.46 4.96
N SER A 170 -7.44 -23.84 5.93
CA SER A 170 -6.78 -23.27 7.11
C SER A 170 -6.08 -24.33 7.97
N ASN A 171 -6.65 -25.54 8.03
CA ASN A 171 -6.03 -26.66 8.75
C ASN A 171 -4.84 -27.27 8.00
N PHE A 172 -4.71 -27.02 6.69
CA PHE A 172 -3.55 -27.41 5.88
C PHE A 172 -2.36 -26.46 6.00
N GLU A 173 -2.55 -25.28 6.60
CA GLU A 173 -1.49 -24.28 6.85
C GLU A 173 -0.98 -24.21 8.32
N PRO A 174 -0.73 -25.31 9.05
CA PRO A 174 -0.37 -25.21 10.47
C PRO A 174 1.06 -24.70 10.74
N TYR A 175 1.91 -24.46 9.72
CA TYR A 175 3.34 -24.20 9.95
C TYR A 175 3.95 -22.89 9.40
N ASN A 176 3.23 -21.99 8.71
CA ASN A 176 3.92 -20.82 8.12
C ASN A 176 3.24 -19.44 8.19
N TYR A 177 2.02 -19.30 8.73
CA TYR A 177 1.34 -17.99 8.73
C TYR A 177 0.76 -17.49 10.06
N LYS A 178 1.24 -18.03 11.20
CA LYS A 178 0.97 -17.44 12.53
C LYS A 178 1.59 -16.03 12.74
N PHE A 179 2.06 -15.40 11.67
CA PHE A 179 2.80 -14.15 11.70
C PHE A 179 1.99 -12.92 11.23
N CYS A 180 0.84 -13.10 10.58
CA CYS A 180 0.11 -11.99 9.96
C CYS A 180 -1.38 -11.89 10.31
N ARG A 181 -1.90 -12.69 11.26
CA ARG A 181 -3.33 -12.67 11.61
C ARG A 181 -3.66 -12.45 13.08
N GLU A 182 -2.68 -12.22 13.95
CA GLU A 182 -2.91 -12.03 15.40
C GLU A 182 -2.84 -10.57 15.88
N GLU A 183 -2.81 -9.56 15.00
CA GLU A 183 -3.01 -8.15 15.42
C GLU A 183 -3.91 -7.41 14.43
N ILE A 184 -5.22 -7.62 14.57
CA ILE A 184 -6.27 -6.62 14.32
C ILE A 184 -7.14 -6.61 15.58
#